data_AF-A0A534W9U3-F1
#
_entry.id   AF-A0A534W9U3-F1
#
_cell.length_a   1.000
_cell.length_b   1.000
_cell.length_c   1.000
_cell.angle_alpha   90.00
_cell.angle_beta   90.00
_cell.angle_gamma   90.00
#
_symmetry.space_group_name_H-M   'P 1'
#
loop_
_entity.id
_entity.type
_entity.pdbx_description
1 polymer ?
#
loop_
_entity_poly.entity_id
_entity_poly.type
_entity_poly.pdbx_seq_one_letter_code
_entity_poly.pdbx_strand_id
1 'polypeptide(L)'
;MAKVPQRSSTLEDDALPITRRLSVVAERFQDGLRPRVGKLFQAAKDATRQLAEVDLVRFEVDAEEGTHSLAVWEEVAPVMGQTVQSVNRLIAVADEVFPPPDEPDAVDNLDEAFGPSGGEQALDVEVIESQEQSIARTVYAVCGMLRQDVARLGERLRNPTVVADPWNLVGDLLEFRGRLRAGIGEMIFDVAARVDELTRADIVPGYAEDLVQAVLVRQAATNLAFLFRGHAKRIAQSADDRIAAALQDALRDVHAFSRTRALQGLRTPDKRIFLEARAQMHQLGREKPTRAREIRQAAENMARFLESLSVISRRENLRLHDREQLAAAGRALESARQRIAQPTRARIALVEAVRAAFALYGRDAQLDAYLRAQRHFPVEWVADPELVGEVDRLAALLAAVSPP
;
A
#
# COMPACT_ATOMS: atom_id res chain seq x y z
N MET A 1 -27.08 -37.52 18.58
CA MET A 1 -27.36 -36.46 17.59
C MET A 1 -26.98 -35.12 18.22
N ALA A 2 -25.75 -34.66 17.98
CA ALA A 2 -25.28 -33.37 18.49
C ALA A 2 -25.51 -32.31 17.39
N LYS A 3 -26.24 -31.24 17.74
CA LYS A 3 -26.48 -30.09 16.86
C LYS A 3 -25.15 -29.36 16.66
N VAL A 4 -24.66 -29.40 15.43
CA VAL A 4 -23.61 -28.51 14.93
C VAL A 4 -24.21 -27.10 14.87
N PRO A 5 -23.56 -26.06 15.44
CA PRO A 5 -24.03 -24.69 15.27
C PRO A 5 -23.88 -24.33 13.79
N GLN A 6 -25.01 -24.04 13.16
CA GLN A 6 -25.09 -23.55 11.80
C GLN A 6 -24.34 -22.23 11.73
N ARG A 7 -23.29 -22.17 10.89
CA ARG A 7 -22.77 -20.91 10.37
C ARG A 7 -23.95 -20.16 9.75
N SER A 8 -24.32 -19.03 10.34
CA SER A 8 -25.24 -18.09 9.73
C SER A 8 -24.73 -17.73 8.34
N SER A 9 -25.64 -17.79 7.37
CA SER A 9 -25.44 -17.50 5.96
C SER A 9 -24.85 -16.11 5.72
N THR A 10 -23.55 -16.02 5.47
CA THR A 10 -22.82 -14.79 5.11
C THR A 10 -22.52 -14.68 3.61
N LEU A 11 -23.32 -15.28 2.73
CA LEU A 11 -23.06 -15.28 1.28
C LEU A 11 -23.80 -14.18 0.50
N GLU A 12 -24.62 -13.34 1.13
CA GLU A 12 -25.32 -12.22 0.46
C GLU A 12 -24.73 -10.83 0.78
N ASP A 13 -23.82 -10.70 1.76
CA ASP A 13 -23.32 -9.41 2.27
C ASP A 13 -22.04 -8.91 1.55
N ASP A 14 -21.36 -9.78 0.80
CA ASP A 14 -20.07 -9.49 0.13
C ASP A 14 -20.17 -8.52 -1.06
N ALA A 15 -21.39 -8.22 -1.55
CA ALA A 15 -21.62 -7.39 -2.73
C ALA A 15 -22.11 -5.96 -2.42
N LEU A 16 -22.28 -5.60 -1.15
CA LEU A 16 -22.70 -4.24 -0.81
C LEU A 16 -21.55 -3.25 -1.05
N PRO A 17 -21.81 -2.08 -1.68
CA PRO A 17 -20.85 -1.00 -1.69
C PRO A 17 -20.40 -0.68 -0.25
N ILE A 18 -19.09 -0.44 -0.04
CA ILE A 18 -18.50 -0.14 1.30
C ILE A 18 -19.33 0.91 2.05
N THR A 19 -19.92 1.86 1.32
CA THR A 19 -20.77 2.92 1.86
C THR A 19 -22.04 2.40 2.55
N ARG A 20 -22.63 1.31 2.09
CA ARG A 20 -23.76 0.62 2.75
C ARG A 20 -23.27 -0.28 3.87
N ARG A 21 -22.12 -0.93 3.69
CA ARG A 21 -21.54 -1.83 4.69
C ARG A 21 -21.17 -1.10 5.99
N LEU A 22 -20.62 0.12 5.90
CA LEU A 22 -20.38 0.98 7.07
C LEU A 22 -21.66 1.27 7.87
N SER A 23 -22.78 1.53 7.18
CA SER A 23 -24.07 1.74 7.85
C SER A 23 -24.57 0.46 8.52
N VAL A 24 -24.46 -0.70 7.85
CA VAL A 24 -24.83 -2.00 8.44
C VAL A 24 -24.00 -2.32 9.68
N VAL A 25 -22.69 -2.04 9.65
CA VAL A 25 -21.80 -2.24 10.81
C VAL A 25 -22.16 -1.29 11.94
N ALA A 26 -22.49 -0.02 11.65
CA ALA A 26 -22.91 0.94 12.68
C ALA A 26 -24.16 0.48 13.44
N GLU A 27 -25.12 -0.17 12.77
CA GLU A 27 -26.34 -0.70 13.40
C GLU A 27 -26.06 -1.79 14.46
N ARG A 28 -24.92 -2.48 14.38
CA ARG A 28 -24.54 -3.54 15.33
C ARG A 28 -24.04 -3.01 16.68
N PHE A 29 -23.79 -1.70 16.79
CA PHE A 29 -23.45 -1.07 18.07
C PHE A 29 -24.67 -0.89 18.97
N GLN A 30 -24.41 -0.79 20.28
CA GLN A 30 -25.41 -0.50 21.29
C GLN A 30 -26.15 0.82 21.00
N ASP A 31 -27.40 0.95 21.43
CA ASP A 31 -28.30 2.04 21.02
C ASP A 31 -27.74 3.46 21.27
N GLY A 32 -26.93 3.65 22.33
CA GLY A 32 -26.26 4.93 22.61
C GLY A 32 -25.04 5.23 21.70
N LEU A 33 -24.33 4.18 21.24
CA LEU A 33 -23.14 4.31 20.40
C LEU A 33 -23.46 4.34 18.91
N ARG A 34 -24.50 3.62 18.48
CA ARG A 34 -24.92 3.52 17.08
C ARG A 34 -25.01 4.87 16.35
N PRO A 35 -25.75 5.89 16.84
CA PRO A 35 -25.85 7.17 16.12
C PRO A 35 -24.51 7.94 16.07
N ARG A 36 -23.66 7.77 17.10
CA ARG A 36 -22.35 8.41 17.20
C ARG A 36 -21.34 7.79 16.22
N VAL A 37 -21.26 6.46 16.20
CA VAL A 37 -20.43 5.71 15.25
C VAL A 37 -20.91 5.91 13.81
N GLY A 38 -22.23 5.91 13.58
CA GLY A 38 -22.80 6.18 12.26
C GLY A 38 -22.40 7.56 11.71
N LYS A 39 -22.48 8.61 12.55
CA LYS A 39 -21.99 9.95 12.22
C LYS A 39 -20.49 9.97 11.92
N LEU A 40 -19.68 9.30 12.75
CA LEU A 40 -18.23 9.21 12.56
C LEU A 40 -17.87 8.54 11.23
N PHE A 41 -18.45 7.38 10.92
CA PHE A 41 -18.20 6.66 9.67
C PHE A 41 -18.64 7.46 8.44
N GLN A 42 -19.76 8.18 8.52
CA GLN A 42 -20.20 9.04 7.44
C GLN A 42 -19.20 10.18 7.18
N ALA A 43 -18.75 10.87 8.23
CA ALA A 43 -17.74 11.93 8.10
C ALA A 43 -16.39 11.38 7.57
N ALA A 44 -15.96 10.22 8.05
CA ALA A 44 -14.72 9.58 7.65
C ALA A 44 -14.74 9.15 6.17
N LYS A 45 -15.87 8.60 5.71
CA LYS A 45 -16.11 8.29 4.30
C LYS A 45 -16.02 9.53 3.42
N ASP A 46 -16.71 10.60 3.81
CA ASP A 46 -16.76 11.83 3.02
C ASP A 46 -15.37 12.47 2.92
N ALA A 47 -14.61 12.49 4.02
CA ALA A 47 -13.22 12.93 4.03
C ALA A 47 -12.34 12.05 3.12
N THR A 48 -12.44 10.72 3.21
CA THR A 48 -11.65 9.79 2.40
C THR A 48 -11.91 9.96 0.91
N ARG A 49 -13.18 10.17 0.52
CA ARG A 49 -13.57 10.44 -0.86
C ARG A 49 -12.96 11.74 -1.38
N GLN A 50 -13.06 12.82 -0.63
CA GLN A 50 -12.47 14.12 -1.00
C GLN A 50 -10.94 14.02 -1.14
N LEU A 51 -10.31 13.22 -0.28
CA LEU A 51 -8.87 12.91 -0.38
C LEU A 51 -8.51 12.04 -1.58
N ALA A 52 -9.45 11.44 -2.31
CA ALA A 52 -9.20 10.57 -3.46
C ALA A 52 -9.38 11.26 -4.82
N GLU A 53 -10.30 12.23 -4.93
CA GLU A 53 -10.75 12.81 -6.22
C GLU A 53 -9.70 13.69 -6.94
N VAL A 54 -8.58 14.03 -6.30
CA VAL A 54 -7.60 14.97 -6.85
C VAL A 54 -6.41 14.26 -7.50
N ASP A 55 -6.33 14.37 -8.83
CA ASP A 55 -5.20 13.91 -9.65
C ASP A 55 -4.08 14.96 -9.68
N LEU A 56 -3.11 14.79 -8.78
CA LEU A 56 -1.89 15.60 -8.77
C LEU A 56 -0.80 15.07 -9.72
N VAL A 57 -0.99 13.86 -10.27
CA VAL A 57 -0.01 13.20 -11.15
C VAL A 57 0.09 13.91 -12.49
N ARG A 58 -0.98 14.61 -12.92
CA ARG A 58 -0.97 15.46 -14.12
C ARG A 58 0.14 16.53 -14.09
N PHE A 59 0.42 17.10 -12.93
CA PHE A 59 1.41 18.17 -12.76
C PHE A 59 2.86 17.69 -12.81
N GLU A 60 3.08 16.37 -12.70
CA GLU A 60 4.39 15.76 -12.82
C GLU A 60 4.81 15.63 -14.31
N VAL A 61 3.87 15.64 -15.25
CA VAL A 61 4.12 15.53 -16.70
C VAL A 61 4.54 16.88 -17.28
N ASP A 62 3.87 17.96 -16.88
CA ASP A 62 4.17 19.32 -17.36
C ASP A 62 5.52 19.85 -16.82
N ALA A 63 6.01 19.27 -15.73
CA ALA A 63 7.32 19.58 -15.17
C ALA A 63 8.50 19.17 -16.09
N GLU A 64 8.30 18.32 -17.10
CA GLU A 64 9.30 18.06 -18.15
C GLU A 64 9.56 19.30 -19.03
N GLU A 65 8.63 20.27 -19.10
CA GLU A 65 8.72 21.45 -19.97
C GLU A 65 9.26 22.71 -19.26
N GLY A 66 9.63 22.62 -17.97
CA GLY A 66 10.20 23.74 -17.22
C GLY A 66 9.22 24.91 -16.99
N THR A 67 7.92 24.66 -17.15
CA THR A 67 6.85 25.64 -16.95
C THR A 67 6.63 25.97 -15.47
N HIS A 68 6.27 27.22 -15.22
CA HIS A 68 6.50 27.96 -13.98
C HIS A 68 5.82 27.39 -12.72
N SER A 69 6.59 27.25 -11.64
CA SER A 69 6.16 26.78 -10.30
C SER A 69 4.97 27.54 -9.71
N LEU A 70 4.78 28.80 -10.09
CA LEU A 70 3.64 29.63 -9.67
C LEU A 70 2.30 29.13 -10.23
N ALA A 71 2.24 28.70 -11.48
CA ALA A 71 1.00 28.19 -12.09
C ALA A 71 0.56 26.87 -11.44
N VAL A 72 1.52 25.98 -11.17
CA VAL A 72 1.28 24.75 -10.41
C VAL A 72 0.75 25.08 -9.02
N TRP A 73 1.30 26.12 -8.38
CA TRP A 73 0.86 26.51 -7.05
C TRP A 73 -0.56 27.08 -7.00
N GLU A 74 -0.93 27.90 -7.98
CA GLU A 74 -2.29 28.45 -8.11
C GLU A 74 -3.34 27.34 -8.25
N GLU A 75 -3.02 26.25 -8.96
CA GLU A 75 -3.92 25.09 -9.09
C GLU A 75 -3.94 24.18 -7.86
N VAL A 76 -2.81 24.05 -7.17
CA VAL A 76 -2.65 23.13 -6.04
C VAL A 76 -3.15 23.73 -4.71
N ALA A 77 -3.09 25.05 -4.54
CA ALA A 77 -3.52 25.71 -3.30
C ALA A 77 -5.00 25.48 -2.95
N PRO A 78 -5.97 25.55 -3.90
CA PRO A 78 -7.37 25.20 -3.62
C PRO A 78 -7.57 23.75 -3.18
N VAL A 79 -6.86 22.82 -3.82
CA VAL A 79 -6.88 21.38 -3.49
C VAL A 79 -6.43 21.14 -2.06
N MET A 80 -5.37 21.84 -1.67
CA MET A 80 -4.83 21.78 -0.31
C MET A 80 -5.79 22.39 0.71
N GLY A 81 -6.37 23.56 0.41
CA GLY A 81 -7.37 24.19 1.26
C GLY A 81 -8.57 23.28 1.52
N GLN A 82 -9.08 22.63 0.46
CA GLN A 82 -10.14 21.62 0.56
C GLN A 82 -9.70 20.43 1.42
N THR A 83 -8.51 19.88 1.16
CA THR A 83 -7.94 18.75 1.93
C THR A 83 -7.91 19.04 3.43
N VAL A 84 -7.37 20.19 3.84
CA VAL A 84 -7.29 20.60 5.25
C VAL A 84 -8.69 20.82 5.83
N GLN A 85 -9.59 21.45 5.08
CA GLN A 85 -10.97 21.67 5.50
C GLN A 85 -11.72 20.35 5.74
N SER A 86 -11.56 19.36 4.87
CA SER A 86 -12.16 18.03 4.98
C SER A 86 -11.71 17.31 6.26
N VAL A 87 -10.41 17.34 6.55
CA VAL A 87 -9.84 16.72 7.75
C VAL A 87 -10.32 17.42 9.01
N ASN A 88 -10.30 18.76 9.03
CA ASN A 88 -10.78 19.52 10.18
C ASN A 88 -12.27 19.30 10.43
N ARG A 89 -13.08 19.13 9.37
CA ARG A 89 -14.50 18.77 9.50
C ARG A 89 -14.68 17.39 10.12
N LEU A 90 -13.89 16.40 9.69
CA LEU A 90 -13.90 15.07 10.30
C LEU A 90 -13.52 15.15 11.79
N ILE A 91 -12.44 15.87 12.13
CA ILE A 91 -11.99 16.04 13.51
C ILE A 91 -13.09 16.70 14.35
N ALA A 92 -13.75 17.75 13.85
CA ALA A 92 -14.84 18.41 14.57
C ALA A 92 -16.02 17.48 14.84
N VAL A 93 -16.40 16.65 13.86
CA VAL A 93 -17.45 15.63 14.06
C VAL A 93 -16.99 14.56 15.06
N ALA A 94 -15.74 14.14 14.98
CA ALA A 94 -15.17 13.16 15.90
C ALA A 94 -15.15 13.67 17.35
N ASP A 95 -14.75 14.92 17.58
CA ASP A 95 -14.76 15.55 18.90
C ASP A 95 -16.20 15.79 19.41
N GLU A 96 -17.17 16.07 18.54
CA GLU A 96 -18.60 16.17 18.90
C GLU A 96 -19.14 14.83 19.38
N VAL A 97 -18.85 13.75 18.63
CA VAL A 97 -19.43 12.43 18.92
C VAL A 97 -18.61 11.61 19.91
N PHE A 98 -17.32 11.88 20.08
CA PHE A 98 -16.44 11.24 21.05
C PHE A 98 -15.55 12.31 21.66
N PRO A 99 -16.04 13.03 22.69
CA PRO A 99 -15.29 14.11 23.30
C PRO A 99 -13.95 13.59 23.81
N PRO A 100 -12.90 14.44 23.74
CA PRO A 100 -11.61 14.09 24.30
C PRO A 100 -11.78 13.68 25.77
N PRO A 101 -11.01 12.70 26.27
CA PRO A 101 -11.00 12.42 27.69
C PRO A 101 -10.65 13.69 28.44
N ASP A 102 -11.36 13.97 29.54
CA ASP A 102 -10.95 15.03 30.46
C ASP A 102 -9.48 14.76 30.80
N GLU A 103 -8.60 15.71 30.46
CA GLU A 103 -7.22 15.63 30.95
C GLU A 103 -7.34 15.46 32.47
N PRO A 104 -6.75 14.42 33.08
CA PRO A 104 -6.67 14.42 34.53
C PRO A 104 -5.96 15.71 34.88
N ASP A 105 -6.65 16.61 35.61
CA ASP A 105 -6.06 17.80 36.19
C ASP A 105 -4.66 17.41 36.62
N ALA A 106 -3.64 17.99 35.98
CA ALA A 106 -2.25 17.69 36.27
C ALA A 106 -2.14 17.75 37.79
N VAL A 107 -1.95 16.59 38.41
CA VAL A 107 -2.22 16.38 39.84
C VAL A 107 -1.50 17.47 40.63
N ASP A 108 -2.24 18.49 41.05
CA ASP A 108 -1.75 19.61 41.86
C ASP A 108 -1.34 19.13 43.28
N ASN A 109 -1.44 17.83 43.56
CA ASN A 109 -0.93 17.19 44.77
C ASN A 109 0.49 16.64 44.57
N LEU A 110 1.45 17.53 44.27
CA LEU A 110 2.87 17.22 44.51
C LEU A 110 3.14 16.90 46.00
N ASP A 111 2.27 17.34 46.91
CA ASP A 111 2.31 17.03 48.34
C ASP A 111 1.90 15.59 48.68
N GLU A 112 1.12 14.90 47.84
CA GLU A 112 0.78 13.47 48.06
C GLU A 112 1.89 12.52 47.58
N ALA A 113 2.75 12.96 46.66
CA ALA A 113 3.85 12.14 46.14
C ALA A 113 5.02 11.95 47.15
N PHE A 114 5.10 12.78 48.20
CA PHE A 114 6.19 12.77 49.18
C PHE A 114 5.73 12.64 50.65
N GLY A 115 4.44 12.38 50.90
CA GLY A 115 3.91 12.11 52.24
C GLY A 115 4.32 10.72 52.77
N PRO A 116 4.52 10.54 54.09
CA PRO A 116 4.92 9.26 54.66
C PRO A 116 3.81 8.21 54.42
N SER A 117 4.17 7.16 53.69
CA SER A 117 3.29 6.09 53.22
C SER A 117 2.56 5.41 54.38
N GLY A 118 1.27 5.67 54.49
CA GLY A 118 0.40 5.07 55.49
C GLY A 118 -1.04 5.02 54.99
N GLY A 119 -1.37 4.01 54.21
CA GLY A 119 -2.76 3.73 53.83
C GLY A 119 -2.90 3.22 52.40
N GLU A 120 -3.23 1.92 52.30
CA GLU A 120 -3.84 1.25 51.15
C GLU A 120 -3.01 1.25 49.86
N GLN A 121 -2.31 0.13 49.63
CA GLN A 121 -1.98 -0.31 48.28
C GLN A 121 -3.26 -0.32 47.47
N ALA A 122 -3.41 0.64 46.56
CA ALA A 122 -4.43 0.62 45.53
C ALA A 122 -4.31 -0.74 44.84
N LEU A 123 -5.31 -1.58 45.06
CA LEU A 123 -5.49 -2.81 44.31
C LEU A 123 -5.47 -2.41 42.84
N ASP A 124 -4.57 -3.00 42.05
CA ASP A 124 -4.63 -2.97 40.58
C ASP A 124 -5.95 -3.64 40.17
N VAL A 125 -7.03 -2.88 40.24
CA VAL A 125 -8.30 -3.23 39.62
C VAL A 125 -8.04 -3.09 38.13
N GLU A 126 -7.97 -4.21 37.42
CA GLU A 126 -8.10 -4.22 35.96
C GLU A 126 -9.40 -3.50 35.62
N VAL A 127 -9.32 -2.20 35.32
CA VAL A 127 -10.46 -1.43 34.84
C VAL A 127 -10.79 -2.00 33.47
N ILE A 128 -11.85 -2.81 33.41
CA ILE A 128 -12.40 -3.30 32.15
C ILE A 128 -12.89 -2.08 31.38
N GLU A 129 -12.06 -1.63 30.44
CA GLU A 129 -12.34 -0.48 29.59
C GLU A 129 -13.66 -0.71 28.84
N SER A 130 -14.59 0.23 28.96
CA SER A 130 -15.85 0.12 28.24
C SER A 130 -15.62 0.24 26.73
N GLN A 131 -16.49 -0.35 25.92
CA GLN A 131 -16.40 -0.26 24.46
C GLN A 131 -16.38 1.20 23.99
N GLU A 132 -17.14 2.07 24.66
CA GLU A 132 -17.17 3.51 24.40
C GLU A 132 -15.81 4.17 24.68
N GLN A 133 -15.22 3.91 25.86
CA GLN A 133 -13.91 4.47 26.22
C GLN A 133 -12.83 4.04 25.24
N SER A 134 -12.87 2.78 24.81
CA SER A 134 -11.93 2.24 23.83
C SER A 134 -12.08 2.91 22.46
N ILE A 135 -13.32 3.13 22.00
CA ILE A 135 -13.58 3.86 20.74
C ILE A 135 -13.10 5.30 20.88
N ALA A 136 -13.46 5.99 21.96
CA ALA A 136 -13.08 7.37 22.21
C ALA A 136 -11.54 7.52 22.22
N ARG A 137 -10.81 6.59 22.84
CA ARG A 137 -9.34 6.56 22.83
C ARG A 137 -8.77 6.40 21.42
N THR A 138 -9.28 5.45 20.64
CA THR A 138 -8.87 5.26 19.24
C THR A 138 -9.12 6.53 18.41
N VAL A 139 -10.31 7.10 18.52
CA VAL A 139 -10.70 8.32 17.79
C VAL A 139 -9.83 9.50 18.20
N TYR A 140 -9.63 9.72 19.49
CA TYR A 140 -8.78 10.80 20.01
C TYR A 140 -7.33 10.67 19.54
N ALA A 141 -6.75 9.47 19.59
CA ALA A 141 -5.39 9.21 19.14
C ALA A 141 -5.23 9.51 17.64
N VAL A 142 -6.15 9.01 16.80
CA VAL A 142 -6.12 9.27 15.36
C VAL A 142 -6.32 10.75 15.06
N CYS A 143 -7.30 11.42 15.68
CA CYS A 143 -7.51 12.85 15.52
C CYS A 143 -6.28 13.66 15.94
N GLY A 144 -5.59 13.27 17.01
CA GLY A 144 -4.30 13.85 17.42
C GLY A 144 -3.24 13.75 16.32
N MET A 145 -3.07 12.58 15.72
CA MET A 145 -2.15 12.37 14.60
C MET A 145 -2.54 13.21 13.37
N LEU A 146 -3.83 13.27 13.03
CA LEU A 146 -4.32 14.07 11.89
C LEU A 146 -4.03 15.58 12.09
N ARG A 147 -4.22 16.11 13.32
CA ARG A 147 -3.87 17.50 13.65
C ARG A 147 -2.37 17.76 13.50
N GLN A 148 -1.53 16.85 13.97
CA GLN A 148 -0.08 16.95 13.83
C GLN A 148 0.34 16.95 12.35
N ASP A 149 -0.28 16.10 11.53
CA ASP A 149 0.00 16.04 10.10
C ASP A 149 -0.40 17.32 9.37
N VAL A 150 -1.55 17.93 9.71
CA VAL A 150 -1.98 19.22 9.18
C VAL A 150 -1.00 20.33 9.58
N ALA A 151 -0.57 20.37 10.84
CA ALA A 151 0.41 21.35 11.31
C ALA A 151 1.76 21.20 10.59
N ARG A 152 2.24 19.95 10.45
CA ARG A 152 3.49 19.62 9.74
C ARG A 152 3.44 20.01 8.27
N LEU A 153 2.29 19.83 7.60
CA LEU A 153 2.13 20.33 6.25
C LEU A 153 2.29 21.86 6.22
N GLY A 154 1.64 22.58 7.14
CA GLY A 154 1.76 24.03 7.27
C GLY A 154 3.21 24.49 7.43
N GLU A 155 4.03 23.78 8.20
CA GLU A 155 5.46 24.04 8.33
C GLU A 155 6.23 23.78 7.03
N ARG A 156 5.97 22.65 6.36
CA ARG A 156 6.64 22.31 5.09
C ARG A 156 6.35 23.32 3.99
N LEU A 157 5.14 23.85 3.92
CA LEU A 157 4.76 24.86 2.91
C LEU A 157 5.35 26.25 3.17
N ARG A 158 5.83 26.51 4.39
CA ARG A 158 6.61 27.72 4.67
C ARG A 158 8.06 27.58 4.19
N ASN A 159 8.50 26.38 3.81
CA ASN A 159 9.85 26.15 3.30
C ASN A 159 9.95 26.50 1.81
N PRO A 160 10.76 27.51 1.42
CA PRO A 160 10.92 27.92 0.02
C PRO A 160 11.43 26.80 -0.89
N THR A 161 12.23 25.86 -0.38
CA THR A 161 12.76 24.73 -1.15
C THR A 161 11.66 23.75 -1.60
N VAL A 162 10.58 23.65 -0.82
CA VAL A 162 9.43 22.81 -1.16
C VAL A 162 8.56 23.50 -2.20
N VAL A 163 8.25 24.78 -1.99
CA VAL A 163 7.34 25.54 -2.86
C VAL A 163 7.98 25.91 -4.20
N ALA A 164 9.31 26.06 -4.26
CA ALA A 164 10.02 26.40 -5.49
C ALA A 164 10.13 25.23 -6.48
N ASP A 165 10.05 23.97 -6.01
CA ASP A 165 10.19 22.77 -6.84
C ASP A 165 8.84 22.02 -6.91
N PRO A 166 8.18 22.00 -8.08
CA PRO A 166 6.91 21.30 -8.28
C PRO A 166 6.94 19.83 -7.85
N TRP A 167 8.06 19.13 -8.04
CA TRP A 167 8.19 17.73 -7.62
C TRP A 167 8.15 17.55 -6.11
N ASN A 168 8.78 18.46 -5.37
CA ASN A 168 8.77 18.42 -3.91
C ASN A 168 7.39 18.77 -3.38
N LEU A 169 6.76 19.82 -3.92
CA LEU A 169 5.40 20.22 -3.54
C LEU A 169 4.38 19.10 -3.79
N VAL A 170 4.35 18.53 -5.00
CA VAL A 170 3.42 17.45 -5.36
C VAL A 170 3.69 16.20 -4.52
N GLY A 171 4.97 15.84 -4.34
CA GLY A 171 5.36 14.69 -3.52
C GLY A 171 4.89 14.83 -2.06
N ASP A 172 5.10 15.98 -1.45
CA ASP A 172 4.71 16.27 -0.07
C ASP A 172 3.20 16.21 0.12
N LEU A 173 2.44 16.72 -0.85
CA LEU A 173 0.98 16.71 -0.81
C LEU A 173 0.39 15.32 -1.03
N LEU A 174 0.96 14.53 -1.95
CA LEU A 174 0.56 13.14 -2.14
C LEU A 174 0.88 12.28 -0.91
N GLU A 175 2.06 12.47 -0.31
CA GLU A 175 2.44 11.79 0.94
C GLU A 175 1.52 12.18 2.10
N PHE A 176 1.24 13.48 2.26
CA PHE A 176 0.30 13.98 3.26
C PHE A 176 -1.10 13.38 3.09
N ARG A 177 -1.69 13.47 1.88
CA ARG A 177 -3.02 12.89 1.60
C ARG A 177 -3.05 11.38 1.82
N GLY A 178 -1.98 10.68 1.44
CA GLY A 178 -1.83 9.25 1.69
C GLY A 178 -1.83 8.91 3.18
N ARG A 179 -1.09 9.65 4.00
CA ARG A 179 -1.06 9.47 5.47
C ARG A 179 -2.41 9.75 6.12
N LEU A 180 -3.10 10.82 5.70
CA LEU A 180 -4.45 11.11 6.19
C LEU A 180 -5.44 9.99 5.84
N ARG A 181 -5.44 9.52 4.58
CA ARG A 181 -6.31 8.41 4.15
C ARG A 181 -6.02 7.14 4.94
N ALA A 182 -4.75 6.81 5.16
CA ALA A 182 -4.36 5.66 5.98
C ALA A 182 -4.86 5.80 7.42
N GLY A 183 -4.64 6.95 8.07
CA GLY A 183 -5.11 7.18 9.44
C GLY A 183 -6.63 7.11 9.58
N ILE A 184 -7.37 7.71 8.65
CA ILE A 184 -8.84 7.64 8.63
C ILE A 184 -9.31 6.19 8.38
N GLY A 185 -8.65 5.47 7.48
CA GLY A 185 -8.95 4.07 7.17
C GLY A 185 -8.72 3.14 8.36
N GLU A 186 -7.60 3.31 9.08
CA GLU A 186 -7.32 2.55 10.30
C GLU A 186 -8.34 2.86 11.40
N MET A 187 -8.74 4.13 11.58
CA MET A 187 -9.81 4.48 12.51
C MET A 187 -11.14 3.77 12.17
N ILE A 188 -11.53 3.76 10.89
CA ILE A 188 -12.73 3.05 10.44
C ILE A 188 -12.61 1.55 10.77
N PHE A 189 -11.49 0.93 10.40
CA PHE A 189 -11.26 -0.50 10.59
C PHE A 189 -11.27 -0.88 12.07
N ASP A 190 -10.50 -0.19 12.91
CA ASP A 190 -10.39 -0.48 14.34
C ASP A 190 -11.72 -0.32 15.05
N VAL A 191 -12.51 0.71 14.73
CA VAL A 191 -13.85 0.89 15.31
C VAL A 191 -14.77 -0.22 14.83
N ALA A 192 -14.81 -0.52 13.52
CA ALA A 192 -15.67 -1.55 12.94
C ALA A 192 -15.37 -2.96 13.45
N ALA A 193 -14.09 -3.32 13.61
CA ALA A 193 -13.64 -4.64 14.05
C ALA A 193 -14.08 -4.99 15.49
N ARG A 194 -14.61 -4.03 16.25
CA ARG A 194 -15.14 -4.27 17.60
C ARG A 194 -16.50 -4.96 17.63
N VAL A 195 -17.22 -4.98 16.51
CA VAL A 195 -18.59 -5.55 16.43
C VAL A 195 -18.74 -6.60 15.34
N ASP A 196 -17.70 -6.83 14.52
CA ASP A 196 -17.74 -7.75 13.41
C ASP A 196 -16.35 -8.25 13.01
N GLU A 197 -16.28 -9.46 12.44
CA GLU A 197 -15.05 -10.01 11.85
C GLU A 197 -14.92 -9.52 10.41
N LEU A 198 -14.17 -8.44 10.21
CA LEU A 198 -14.05 -7.75 8.92
C LEU A 198 -12.61 -7.76 8.41
N THR A 199 -12.44 -7.73 7.08
CA THR A 199 -11.16 -7.40 6.47
C THR A 199 -11.10 -5.90 6.13
N ARG A 200 -9.89 -5.35 5.95
CA ARG A 200 -9.75 -3.95 5.49
C ARG A 200 -10.40 -3.72 4.12
N ALA A 201 -10.34 -4.72 3.24
CA ALA A 201 -10.94 -4.65 1.91
C ALA A 201 -12.48 -4.51 1.96
N ASP A 202 -13.11 -5.01 3.03
CA ASP A 202 -14.56 -4.96 3.20
C ASP A 202 -15.08 -3.60 3.69
N ILE A 203 -14.27 -2.87 4.48
CA ILE A 203 -14.76 -1.75 5.28
C ILE A 203 -14.03 -0.44 5.05
N VAL A 204 -12.77 -0.46 4.60
CA VAL A 204 -11.96 0.74 4.41
C VAL A 204 -12.14 1.28 2.99
N PRO A 205 -12.73 2.48 2.80
CA PRO A 205 -12.93 3.05 1.47
C PRO A 205 -11.59 3.26 0.73
N GLY A 206 -11.50 2.78 -0.51
CA GLY A 206 -10.30 2.95 -1.35
C GLY A 206 -9.21 1.89 -1.13
N TYR A 207 -9.31 1.04 -0.11
CA TYR A 207 -8.26 0.07 0.21
C TYR A 207 -8.03 -0.94 -0.91
N ALA A 208 -9.10 -1.47 -1.50
CA ALA A 208 -9.01 -2.45 -2.58
C ALA A 208 -8.36 -1.85 -3.82
N GLU A 209 -8.73 -0.63 -4.20
CA GLU A 209 -8.12 0.10 -5.30
C GLU A 209 -6.63 0.38 -5.05
N ASP A 210 -6.29 0.85 -3.84
CA ASP A 210 -4.91 1.14 -3.44
C ASP A 210 -4.06 -0.14 -3.43
N LEU A 211 -4.61 -1.28 -3.00
CA LEU A 211 -3.97 -2.58 -3.05
C LEU A 211 -3.72 -3.04 -4.49
N VAL A 212 -4.73 -2.97 -5.36
CA VAL A 212 -4.59 -3.33 -6.78
C VAL A 212 -3.50 -2.48 -7.45
N GLN A 213 -3.46 -1.18 -7.17
CA GLN A 213 -2.38 -0.32 -7.67
C GLN A 213 -1.02 -0.71 -7.10
N ALA A 214 -0.92 -0.98 -5.80
CA ALA A 214 0.35 -1.38 -5.18
C ALA A 214 0.90 -2.69 -5.77
N VAL A 215 0.03 -3.68 -6.00
CA VAL A 215 0.39 -4.96 -6.65
C VAL A 215 0.85 -4.71 -8.08
N LEU A 216 0.10 -3.92 -8.86
CA LEU A 216 0.47 -3.56 -10.23
C LEU A 216 1.85 -2.89 -10.31
N VAL A 217 2.10 -1.91 -9.44
CA VAL A 217 3.39 -1.22 -9.39
C VAL A 217 4.52 -2.19 -9.03
N ARG A 218 4.34 -3.02 -8.00
CA ARG A 218 5.32 -4.04 -7.60
C ARG A 218 5.68 -4.96 -8.76
N GLN A 219 4.67 -5.52 -9.43
CA GLN A 219 4.86 -6.48 -10.50
C GLN A 219 5.57 -5.85 -11.71
N ALA A 220 5.12 -4.66 -12.12
CA ALA A 220 5.69 -3.96 -13.27
C ALA A 220 7.13 -3.49 -13.01
N ALA A 221 7.42 -2.94 -11.82
CA ALA A 221 8.76 -2.53 -11.43
C ALA A 221 9.73 -3.72 -11.36
N THR A 222 9.30 -4.84 -10.76
CA THR A 222 10.09 -6.08 -10.71
C THR A 222 10.39 -6.62 -12.10
N ASN A 223 9.38 -6.65 -12.98
CA ASN A 223 9.55 -7.11 -14.35
C ASN A 223 10.53 -6.22 -15.14
N LEU A 224 10.41 -4.89 -15.01
CA LEU A 224 11.35 -3.97 -15.64
C LEU A 224 12.76 -4.15 -15.09
N ALA A 225 12.94 -4.27 -13.76
CA ALA A 225 14.24 -4.52 -13.14
C ALA A 225 14.89 -5.80 -13.69
N PHE A 226 14.12 -6.88 -13.83
CA PHE A 226 14.58 -8.13 -14.42
C PHE A 226 15.05 -7.97 -15.87
N LEU A 227 14.22 -7.37 -16.73
CA LEU A 227 14.57 -7.13 -18.15
C LEU A 227 15.79 -6.23 -18.28
N PHE A 228 15.80 -5.14 -17.52
CA PHE A 228 16.82 -4.12 -17.58
C PHE A 228 18.17 -4.59 -17.05
N ARG A 229 18.21 -5.51 -16.07
CA ARG A 229 19.45 -6.18 -15.65
C ARG A 229 20.11 -6.92 -16.82
N GLY A 230 19.32 -7.57 -17.67
CA GLY A 230 19.80 -8.20 -18.90
C GLY A 230 20.41 -7.19 -19.89
N HIS A 231 19.75 -6.05 -20.06
CA HIS A 231 20.25 -4.95 -20.89
C HIS A 231 21.54 -4.34 -20.34
N ALA A 232 21.61 -4.04 -19.04
CA ALA A 232 22.79 -3.49 -18.40
C ALA A 232 24.01 -4.42 -18.56
N LYS A 233 23.83 -5.73 -18.40
CA LYS A 233 24.89 -6.72 -18.67
C LYS A 233 25.35 -6.69 -20.13
N ARG A 234 24.41 -6.60 -21.08
CA ARG A 234 24.72 -6.52 -22.52
C ARG A 234 25.49 -5.24 -22.85
N ILE A 235 25.06 -4.10 -22.33
CA ILE A 235 25.73 -2.80 -22.50
C ILE A 235 27.15 -2.85 -21.92
N ALA A 236 27.31 -3.41 -20.71
CA ALA A 236 28.61 -3.57 -20.05
C ALA A 236 29.58 -4.48 -20.83
N GLN A 237 29.08 -5.38 -21.67
CA GLN A 237 29.90 -6.31 -22.48
C GLN A 237 30.05 -5.87 -23.94
N SER A 238 29.32 -4.82 -24.36
CA SER A 238 29.34 -4.35 -25.74
C SER A 238 30.64 -3.63 -26.07
N ALA A 239 31.11 -3.76 -27.31
CA ALA A 239 32.15 -2.91 -27.87
C ALA A 239 31.63 -1.48 -28.08
N ASP A 240 32.52 -0.50 -28.08
CA ASP A 240 32.15 0.92 -28.07
C ASP A 240 31.41 1.35 -29.36
N ASP A 241 31.64 0.66 -30.48
CA ASP A 241 30.93 0.87 -31.76
C ASP A 241 29.48 0.35 -31.74
N ARG A 242 29.15 -0.59 -30.83
CA ARG A 242 27.82 -1.21 -30.71
C ARG A 242 27.04 -0.76 -29.49
N ILE A 243 27.67 -0.03 -28.57
CA ILE A 243 27.07 0.33 -27.29
C ILE A 243 25.84 1.23 -27.44
N ALA A 244 25.84 2.12 -28.45
CA ALA A 244 24.70 2.98 -28.73
C ALA A 244 23.47 2.17 -29.17
N ALA A 245 23.65 1.12 -29.99
CA ALA A 245 22.56 0.24 -30.38
C ALA A 245 22.01 -0.57 -29.18
N ALA A 246 22.91 -1.09 -28.33
CA ALA A 246 22.51 -1.79 -27.11
C ALA A 246 21.73 -0.86 -26.14
N LEU A 247 22.09 0.42 -26.07
CA LEU A 247 21.35 1.42 -25.28
C LEU A 247 19.95 1.69 -25.85
N GLN A 248 19.81 1.78 -27.18
CA GLN A 248 18.49 1.97 -27.82
C GLN A 248 17.56 0.78 -27.55
N ASP A 249 18.08 -0.45 -27.53
CA ASP A 249 17.31 -1.63 -27.12
C ASP A 249 16.80 -1.52 -25.69
N ALA A 250 17.65 -1.11 -24.75
CA ALA A 250 17.29 -0.92 -23.36
C ALA A 250 16.23 0.18 -23.18
N LEU A 251 16.36 1.29 -23.93
CA LEU A 251 15.42 2.41 -23.90
C LEU A 251 14.02 2.03 -24.39
N ARG A 252 13.87 1.00 -25.24
CA ARG A 252 12.55 0.52 -25.69
C ARG A 252 11.70 0.01 -24.52
N ASP A 253 12.28 -0.78 -23.63
CA ASP A 253 11.56 -1.32 -22.46
C ASP A 253 11.30 -0.23 -21.41
N VAL A 254 12.26 0.68 -21.20
CA VAL A 254 12.09 1.86 -20.33
C VAL A 254 10.95 2.75 -20.85
N HIS A 255 10.89 2.98 -22.16
CA HIS A 255 9.83 3.75 -22.78
C HIS A 255 8.48 3.05 -22.68
N ALA A 256 8.43 1.73 -22.89
CA ALA A 256 7.21 0.95 -22.72
C ALA A 256 6.66 1.06 -21.29
N PHE A 257 7.52 0.93 -20.27
CA PHE A 257 7.12 1.11 -18.87
C PHE A 257 6.58 2.52 -18.60
N SER A 258 7.18 3.56 -19.18
CA SER A 258 6.75 4.94 -18.98
C SER A 258 5.34 5.26 -19.47
N ARG A 259 4.76 4.40 -20.30
CA ARG A 259 3.37 4.50 -20.79
C ARG A 259 2.36 3.71 -19.95
N THR A 260 2.83 3.00 -18.93
CA THR A 260 1.97 2.18 -18.08
C THR A 260 1.45 2.97 -16.87
N ARG A 261 0.35 2.50 -16.29
CA ARG A 261 -0.16 3.01 -15.01
C ARG A 261 0.79 2.75 -13.84
N ALA A 262 1.74 1.83 -13.98
CA ALA A 262 2.71 1.54 -12.94
C ALA A 262 3.67 2.70 -12.69
N LEU A 263 4.06 3.44 -13.73
CA LEU A 263 4.83 4.68 -13.55
C LEU A 263 4.04 5.69 -12.73
N GLN A 264 2.75 5.88 -13.04
CA GLN A 264 1.88 6.81 -12.31
C GLN A 264 1.77 6.46 -10.82
N GLY A 265 1.74 5.17 -10.48
CA GLY A 265 1.68 4.67 -9.11
C GLY A 265 3.03 4.62 -8.36
N LEU A 266 4.15 4.98 -9.00
CA LEU A 266 5.41 5.20 -8.28
C LEU A 266 5.31 6.44 -7.39
N ARG A 267 6.07 6.44 -6.30
CA ARG A 267 6.22 7.63 -5.47
C ARG A 267 6.86 8.74 -6.29
N THR A 268 6.45 9.98 -6.07
CA THR A 268 6.94 11.15 -6.80
C THR A 268 8.48 11.23 -6.88
N PRO A 269 9.26 10.99 -5.80
CA PRO A 269 10.72 10.96 -5.90
C PRO A 269 11.27 9.84 -6.80
N ASP A 270 10.71 8.63 -6.70
CA ASP A 270 11.13 7.49 -7.52
C ASP A 270 10.81 7.75 -9.01
N LYS A 271 9.63 8.33 -9.27
CA LYS A 271 9.19 8.71 -10.62
C LYS A 271 10.13 9.76 -11.24
N ARG A 272 10.52 10.78 -10.47
CA ARG A 272 11.48 11.79 -10.91
C ARG A 272 12.82 11.16 -11.29
N ILE A 273 13.41 10.35 -10.40
CA ILE A 273 14.69 9.67 -10.66
C ILE A 273 14.60 8.82 -11.93
N PHE A 274 13.50 8.08 -12.12
CA PHE A 274 13.27 7.26 -13.30
C PHE A 274 13.24 8.10 -14.59
N LEU A 275 12.49 9.21 -14.59
CA LEU A 275 12.33 10.08 -15.76
C LEU A 275 13.63 10.82 -16.10
N GLU A 276 14.34 11.33 -15.10
CA GLU A 276 15.65 11.97 -15.26
C GLU A 276 16.68 10.98 -15.83
N ALA A 277 16.77 9.77 -15.28
CA ALA A 277 17.68 8.75 -15.78
C ALA A 277 17.33 8.30 -17.21
N ARG A 278 16.03 8.18 -17.54
CA ARG A 278 15.56 7.93 -18.91
C ARG A 278 16.00 9.05 -19.87
N ALA A 279 15.79 10.31 -19.49
CA ALA A 279 16.16 11.47 -20.30
C ALA A 279 17.68 11.51 -20.54
N GLN A 280 18.48 11.30 -19.49
CA GLN A 280 19.94 11.23 -19.56
C GLN A 280 20.40 10.12 -20.52
N MET A 281 19.88 8.89 -20.37
CA MET A 281 20.23 7.78 -21.25
C MET A 281 19.85 8.06 -22.70
N HIS A 282 18.69 8.66 -22.94
CA HIS A 282 18.25 9.02 -24.28
C HIS A 282 19.13 10.11 -24.91
N GLN A 283 19.58 11.10 -24.13
CA GLN A 283 20.56 12.10 -24.57
C GLN A 283 21.89 11.44 -24.94
N LEU A 284 22.45 10.60 -24.07
CA LEU A 284 23.70 9.88 -24.32
C LEU A 284 23.64 9.01 -25.59
N GLY A 285 22.47 8.44 -25.89
CA GLY A 285 22.26 7.66 -27.12
C GLY A 285 22.24 8.48 -28.41
N ARG A 286 22.11 9.81 -28.33
CA ARG A 286 22.10 10.73 -29.48
C ARG A 286 23.42 11.47 -29.70
N GLU A 287 24.27 11.52 -28.68
CA GLU A 287 25.55 12.24 -28.73
C GLU A 287 26.57 11.59 -29.68
N LYS A 288 27.34 12.45 -30.37
CA LYS A 288 28.45 12.06 -31.26
C LYS A 288 29.70 12.89 -30.91
N PRO A 289 30.86 12.27 -30.62
CA PRO A 289 31.13 10.83 -30.57
C PRO A 289 30.45 10.13 -29.38
N THR A 290 30.25 8.83 -29.49
CA THR A 290 29.57 8.03 -28.46
C THR A 290 30.37 8.00 -27.16
N ARG A 291 29.74 8.37 -26.05
CA ARG A 291 30.35 8.38 -24.73
C ARG A 291 30.17 7.04 -24.02
N ALA A 292 30.92 6.03 -24.47
CA ALA A 292 30.72 4.64 -24.02
C ALA A 292 30.78 4.47 -22.48
N ARG A 293 31.71 5.15 -21.80
CA ARG A 293 31.83 5.10 -20.34
C ARG A 293 30.58 5.63 -19.63
N GLU A 294 30.05 6.77 -20.08
CA GLU A 294 28.85 7.39 -19.50
C GLU A 294 27.61 6.53 -19.74
N ILE A 295 27.50 5.89 -20.91
CA ILE A 295 26.42 4.94 -21.22
C ILE A 295 26.46 3.73 -20.27
N ARG A 296 27.64 3.14 -20.04
CA ARG A 296 27.78 2.01 -19.09
C ARG A 296 27.37 2.43 -17.69
N GLN A 297 27.82 3.60 -17.24
CA GLN A 297 27.49 4.11 -15.91
C GLN A 297 25.99 4.41 -15.76
N ALA A 298 25.37 5.05 -16.76
CA ALA A 298 23.95 5.36 -16.73
C ALA A 298 23.08 4.08 -16.71
N ALA A 299 23.45 3.08 -17.52
CA ALA A 299 22.78 1.78 -17.51
C ALA A 299 22.96 1.04 -16.18
N GLU A 300 24.14 1.06 -15.58
CA GLU A 300 24.35 0.46 -14.25
C GLU A 300 23.53 1.17 -13.17
N ASN A 301 23.52 2.51 -13.17
CA ASN A 301 22.75 3.30 -12.21
C ASN A 301 21.24 3.03 -12.33
N MET A 302 20.71 2.97 -13.55
CA MET A 302 19.31 2.63 -13.79
C MET A 302 18.99 1.20 -13.31
N ALA A 303 19.87 0.22 -13.56
CA ALA A 303 19.66 -1.14 -13.08
C ALA A 303 19.59 -1.21 -11.54
N ARG A 304 20.52 -0.55 -10.84
CA ARG A 304 20.53 -0.47 -9.37
C ARG A 304 19.31 0.27 -8.82
N PHE A 305 18.90 1.36 -9.48
CA PHE A 305 17.69 2.08 -9.12
C PHE A 305 16.45 1.18 -9.23
N LEU A 306 16.28 0.47 -10.35
CA LEU A 306 15.15 -0.44 -10.54
C LEU A 306 15.13 -1.59 -9.52
N GLU A 307 16.30 -2.11 -9.13
CA GLU A 307 16.42 -3.09 -8.04
C GLU A 307 16.02 -2.52 -6.67
N SER A 308 16.35 -1.25 -6.43
CA SER A 308 15.98 -0.55 -5.19
C SER A 308 14.47 -0.38 -5.01
N LEU A 309 13.69 -0.41 -6.11
CA LEU A 309 12.23 -0.37 -6.09
C LEU A 309 11.60 -1.61 -5.45
N SER A 310 12.37 -2.67 -5.18
CA SER A 310 11.93 -3.81 -4.35
C SER A 310 11.43 -3.40 -2.96
N VAL A 311 11.82 -2.22 -2.47
CA VAL A 311 11.29 -1.63 -1.22
C VAL A 311 9.76 -1.43 -1.25
N ILE A 312 9.15 -1.36 -2.44
CA ILE A 312 7.69 -1.28 -2.61
C ILE A 312 6.98 -2.43 -1.91
N SER A 313 7.59 -3.63 -1.91
CA SER A 313 7.06 -4.82 -1.21
C SER A 313 7.03 -4.71 0.31
N ARG A 314 7.51 -3.60 0.90
CA ARG A 314 7.44 -3.31 2.34
C ARG A 314 6.26 -2.41 2.73
N ARG A 315 5.45 -1.95 1.76
CA ARG A 315 4.22 -1.20 2.05
C ARG A 315 3.26 -2.07 2.85
N GLU A 316 2.62 -1.51 3.85
CA GLU A 316 1.79 -2.26 4.80
C GLU A 316 0.65 -3.03 4.13
N ASN A 317 -0.05 -2.41 3.19
CA ASN A 317 -1.11 -3.08 2.43
C ASN A 317 -0.61 -4.31 1.65
N LEU A 318 0.61 -4.25 1.12
CA LEU A 318 1.25 -5.40 0.47
C LEU A 318 1.70 -6.45 1.47
N ARG A 319 2.17 -6.08 2.68
CA ARG A 319 2.54 -7.05 3.71
C ARG A 319 1.33 -7.86 4.19
N LEU A 320 0.21 -7.19 4.45
CA LEU A 320 -1.05 -7.83 4.82
C LEU A 320 -1.55 -8.74 3.70
N HIS A 321 -1.58 -8.23 2.47
CA HIS A 321 -1.92 -9.01 1.29
C HIS A 321 -1.02 -10.23 1.12
N ASP A 322 0.30 -10.07 1.20
CA ASP A 322 1.26 -11.15 1.01
C ASP A 322 1.08 -12.24 2.08
N ARG A 323 0.77 -11.86 3.33
CA ARG A 323 0.43 -12.82 4.39
C ARG A 323 -0.80 -13.66 4.03
N GLU A 324 -1.86 -13.01 3.53
CA GLU A 324 -3.09 -13.68 3.11
C GLU A 324 -2.84 -14.60 1.91
N GLN A 325 -2.07 -14.15 0.92
CA GLN A 325 -1.77 -14.93 -0.28
C GLN A 325 -0.83 -16.11 0.00
N LEU A 326 0.15 -15.96 0.89
CA LEU A 326 0.96 -17.07 1.38
C LEU A 326 0.11 -18.13 2.09
N ALA A 327 -0.82 -17.69 2.95
CA ALA A 327 -1.73 -18.60 3.63
C ALA A 327 -2.69 -19.29 2.65
N ALA A 328 -3.20 -18.58 1.64
CA ALA A 328 -4.05 -19.13 0.59
C ALA A 328 -3.30 -20.16 -0.27
N ALA A 329 -2.09 -19.82 -0.71
CA ALA A 329 -1.23 -20.72 -1.48
C ALA A 329 -0.86 -21.97 -0.66
N GLY A 330 -0.54 -21.81 0.62
CA GLY A 330 -0.26 -22.92 1.54
C GLY A 330 -1.45 -23.87 1.72
N ARG A 331 -2.67 -23.33 1.93
CA ARG A 331 -3.90 -24.14 2.01
C ARG A 331 -4.18 -24.89 0.72
N ALA A 332 -4.00 -24.25 -0.43
CA ALA A 332 -4.20 -24.87 -1.75
C ALA A 332 -3.15 -25.95 -2.05
N LEU A 333 -1.90 -25.76 -1.64
CA LEU A 333 -0.87 -26.80 -1.72
C LEU A 333 -1.17 -28.01 -0.85
N GLU A 334 -1.59 -27.78 0.40
CA GLU A 334 -1.96 -28.86 1.31
C GLU A 334 -3.16 -29.64 0.76
N SER A 335 -4.14 -28.91 0.21
CA SER A 335 -5.27 -29.44 -0.54
C SER A 335 -4.85 -30.30 -1.74
N ALA A 336 -3.78 -29.91 -2.47
CA ALA A 336 -3.23 -30.69 -3.57
C ALA A 336 -2.54 -31.98 -3.07
N ARG A 337 -1.74 -31.88 -2.00
CA ARG A 337 -1.05 -33.03 -1.36
C ARG A 337 -2.03 -34.09 -0.88
N GLN A 338 -3.09 -33.68 -0.18
CA GLN A 338 -4.12 -34.59 0.33
C GLN A 338 -4.88 -35.32 -0.79
N ARG A 339 -4.92 -34.74 -1.99
CA ARG A 339 -5.64 -35.28 -3.15
C ARG A 339 -4.71 -35.90 -4.19
N ILE A 340 -3.46 -36.20 -3.86
CA ILE A 340 -2.48 -36.69 -4.84
C ILE A 340 -2.92 -37.99 -5.54
N ALA A 341 -3.69 -38.83 -4.85
CA ALA A 341 -4.30 -40.05 -5.41
C ALA A 341 -5.48 -39.77 -6.38
N GLN A 342 -5.89 -38.51 -6.53
CA GLN A 342 -6.94 -38.03 -7.43
C GLN A 342 -6.34 -36.94 -8.34
N PRO A 343 -5.58 -37.31 -9.39
CA PRO A 343 -4.71 -36.38 -10.12
C PRO A 343 -5.42 -35.13 -10.65
N THR A 344 -6.64 -35.27 -11.17
CA THR A 344 -7.44 -34.13 -11.65
C THR A 344 -7.72 -33.11 -10.54
N ARG A 345 -8.10 -33.56 -9.33
CA ARG A 345 -8.39 -32.64 -8.22
C ARG A 345 -7.13 -32.05 -7.61
N ALA A 346 -6.04 -32.82 -7.54
CA ALA A 346 -4.75 -32.31 -7.10
C ALA A 346 -4.20 -31.24 -8.06
N ARG A 347 -4.36 -31.41 -9.38
CA ARG A 347 -4.00 -30.39 -10.38
C ARG A 347 -4.79 -29.09 -10.21
N ILE A 348 -6.11 -29.18 -9.97
CA ILE A 348 -6.94 -27.99 -9.72
C ILE A 348 -6.43 -27.23 -8.49
N ALA A 349 -6.19 -27.94 -7.38
CA ALA A 349 -5.66 -27.34 -6.16
C ALA A 349 -4.24 -26.77 -6.36
N LEU A 350 -3.39 -27.41 -7.16
CA LEU A 350 -2.07 -26.89 -7.53
C LEU A 350 -2.18 -25.60 -8.36
N VAL A 351 -3.11 -25.54 -9.31
CA VAL A 351 -3.37 -24.31 -10.08
C VAL A 351 -3.89 -23.19 -9.17
N GLU A 352 -4.75 -23.49 -8.20
CA GLU A 352 -5.17 -22.52 -7.18
C GLU A 352 -3.99 -22.01 -6.35
N ALA A 353 -3.08 -22.90 -5.95
CA ALA A 353 -1.85 -22.51 -5.24
C ALA A 353 -0.96 -21.60 -6.09
N VAL A 354 -0.77 -21.94 -7.38
CA VAL A 354 -0.01 -21.10 -8.32
C VAL A 354 -0.69 -19.74 -8.53
N ARG A 355 -2.02 -19.69 -8.64
CA ARG A 355 -2.76 -18.42 -8.77
C ARG A 355 -2.56 -17.52 -7.55
N ALA A 356 -2.62 -18.08 -6.34
CA ALA A 356 -2.30 -17.35 -5.12
C ALA A 356 -0.83 -16.90 -5.10
N ALA A 357 0.09 -17.75 -5.55
CA ALA A 357 1.51 -17.41 -5.64
C ALA A 357 1.79 -16.29 -6.68
N PHE A 358 1.00 -16.19 -7.76
CA PHE A 358 1.11 -15.08 -8.72
C PHE A 358 0.83 -13.72 -8.11
N ALA A 359 -0.07 -13.65 -7.13
CA ALA A 359 -0.34 -12.41 -6.42
C ALA A 359 0.90 -11.92 -5.65
N LEU A 360 1.81 -12.83 -5.27
CA LEU A 360 3.10 -12.55 -4.62
C LEU A 360 4.22 -12.13 -5.59
N TYR A 361 3.96 -12.03 -6.89
CA TYR A 361 5.00 -11.72 -7.88
C TYR A 361 5.71 -10.39 -7.55
N GLY A 362 7.05 -10.42 -7.54
CA GLY A 362 7.92 -9.34 -7.09
C GLY A 362 8.31 -9.40 -5.61
N ARG A 363 7.92 -10.45 -4.88
CA ARG A 363 8.32 -10.69 -3.49
C ARG A 363 9.63 -11.46 -3.38
N ASP A 364 9.82 -12.49 -4.20
CA ASP A 364 10.99 -13.36 -4.17
C ASP A 364 11.49 -13.70 -5.59
N ALA A 365 12.81 -13.63 -5.78
CA ALA A 365 13.40 -13.79 -7.10
C ALA A 365 13.32 -15.23 -7.64
N GLN A 366 13.37 -16.25 -6.79
CA GLN A 366 13.27 -17.66 -7.19
C GLN A 366 11.83 -18.02 -7.53
N LEU A 367 10.87 -17.57 -6.71
CA LEU A 367 9.45 -17.71 -7.01
C LEU A 367 9.11 -17.01 -8.33
N ASP A 368 9.57 -15.78 -8.54
CA ASP A 368 9.32 -15.06 -9.78
C ASP A 368 9.96 -15.74 -11.00
N ALA A 369 11.14 -16.36 -10.85
CA ALA A 369 11.76 -17.12 -11.93
C ALA A 369 10.93 -18.35 -12.32
N TYR A 370 10.38 -19.05 -11.33
CA TYR A 370 9.45 -20.15 -11.54
C TYR A 370 8.17 -19.68 -12.25
N LEU A 371 7.54 -18.60 -11.77
CA LEU A 371 6.32 -18.04 -12.36
C LEU A 371 6.55 -17.51 -13.79
N ARG A 372 7.74 -16.96 -14.09
CA ARG A 372 8.09 -16.48 -15.44
C ARG A 372 8.36 -17.60 -16.44
N ALA A 373 8.89 -18.74 -15.99
CA ALA A 373 9.22 -19.87 -16.87
C ALA A 373 7.96 -20.39 -17.60
N GLN A 374 6.79 -20.24 -16.97
CA GLN A 374 5.52 -20.70 -17.49
C GLN A 374 4.53 -19.54 -17.52
N ARG A 375 4.32 -18.93 -18.70
CA ARG A 375 3.39 -17.77 -18.83
C ARG A 375 1.94 -18.11 -18.50
N HIS A 376 1.57 -19.39 -18.57
CA HIS A 376 0.21 -19.87 -18.30
C HIS A 376 0.25 -21.25 -17.65
N PHE A 377 -0.62 -21.46 -16.67
CA PHE A 377 -0.73 -22.68 -15.87
C PHE A 377 -2.14 -23.29 -16.06
N PRO A 378 -2.42 -23.90 -17.24
CA PRO A 378 -3.67 -24.62 -17.43
C PRO A 378 -3.73 -25.84 -16.51
N VAL A 379 -4.90 -26.40 -16.22
CA VAL A 379 -5.02 -27.57 -15.31
C VAL A 379 -4.16 -28.76 -15.76
N GLU A 380 -3.93 -28.89 -17.07
CA GLU A 380 -3.15 -29.99 -17.68
C GLU A 380 -1.65 -29.69 -17.82
N TRP A 381 -1.16 -28.57 -17.27
CA TRP A 381 0.22 -28.12 -17.44
C TRP A 381 1.29 -29.06 -16.87
N VAL A 382 0.90 -29.95 -15.94
CA VAL A 382 1.77 -30.93 -15.29
C VAL A 382 1.22 -32.33 -15.55
N ALA A 383 2.09 -33.22 -16.04
CA ALA A 383 1.74 -34.62 -16.25
C ALA A 383 1.54 -35.33 -14.90
N ASP A 384 0.70 -36.37 -14.85
CA ASP A 384 0.45 -37.15 -13.62
C ASP A 384 1.74 -37.63 -12.92
N PRO A 385 2.77 -38.16 -13.62
CA PRO A 385 4.00 -38.59 -12.95
C PRO A 385 4.82 -37.43 -12.35
N GLU A 386 4.65 -36.20 -12.84
CA GLU A 386 5.40 -35.02 -12.41
C GLU A 386 4.70 -34.26 -11.28
N LEU A 387 3.43 -34.59 -11.00
CA LEU A 387 2.57 -33.85 -10.09
C LEU A 387 3.12 -33.75 -8.67
N VAL A 388 3.68 -34.84 -8.14
CA VAL A 388 4.29 -34.85 -6.80
C VAL A 388 5.50 -33.91 -6.77
N GLY A 389 6.37 -34.01 -7.78
CA GLY A 389 7.58 -33.18 -7.88
C GLY A 389 7.24 -31.69 -7.98
N GLU A 390 6.22 -31.32 -8.74
CA GLU A 390 5.80 -29.92 -8.89
C GLU A 390 5.11 -29.37 -7.62
N VAL A 391 4.34 -30.19 -6.91
CA VAL A 391 3.80 -29.82 -5.59
C VAL A 391 4.92 -29.53 -4.59
N ASP A 392 5.95 -30.38 -4.53
CA ASP A 392 7.07 -30.20 -3.61
C ASP A 392 7.98 -29.04 -4.02
N ARG A 393 8.17 -28.82 -5.32
CA ARG A 393 8.90 -27.67 -5.86
C ARG A 393 8.23 -26.36 -5.46
N LEU A 394 6.91 -26.23 -5.67
CA LEU A 394 6.18 -25.03 -5.28
C LEU A 394 6.17 -24.84 -3.75
N ALA A 395 6.05 -25.92 -2.98
CA ALA A 395 6.15 -25.85 -1.52
C ALA A 395 7.51 -25.32 -1.05
N ALA A 396 8.62 -25.80 -1.65
CA ALA A 396 9.96 -25.34 -1.33
C ALA A 396 10.14 -23.85 -1.67
N LEU A 397 9.63 -23.40 -2.81
CA LEU A 397 9.68 -21.99 -3.21
C LEU A 397 8.89 -21.10 -2.25
N LEU A 398 7.67 -21.49 -1.86
CA LEU A 398 6.86 -20.71 -0.92
C LEU A 398 7.46 -20.67 0.48
N ALA A 399 8.10 -21.76 0.94
CA ALA A 399 8.79 -21.80 2.23
C ALA A 399 10.04 -20.89 2.27
N ALA A 400 10.67 -20.63 1.12
CA ALA A 400 11.80 -19.72 0.99
C ALA A 400 11.40 -18.24 0.94
N VAL A 401 10.11 -17.92 0.74
CA VAL A 401 9.62 -16.54 0.76
C VAL A 401 9.72 -15.99 2.18
N SER A 402 10.54 -14.95 2.37
CA SER A 402 10.69 -14.28 3.65
C SER A 402 9.33 -13.84 4.21
N PRO A 403 9.02 -14.16 5.49
CA PRO A 403 7.77 -13.78 6.10
C PRO A 403 7.55 -12.26 6.02
N PRO A 404 6.29 -11.82 5.83
CA PRO A 404 5.95 -10.43 5.55
C PRO A 404 6.39 -9.43 6.62
#